data_AF-A0A2I1HV72-F1
#
_entry.id   AF-A0A2I1HV72-F1
#
_cell.length_a   1.000
_cell.length_b   1.000
_cell.length_c   1.000
_cell.angle_alpha   90.00
_cell.angle_beta   90.00
_cell.angle_gamma   90.00
#
_symmetry.space_group_name_H-M   'P 1'
#
loop_
_entity.id
_entity.type
_entity.pdbx_description
1 polymer ?
#
loop_
_entity_poly.entity_id
_entity_poly.type
_entity_poly.pdbx_seq_one_letter_code
_entity_poly.pdbx_strand_id
1 'polypeptide(L)'
;MPLQLRKQLKNHFVLSFMPFGGEFDDMMKPIVDEIKNLERGILITINGQKLWLTAALGVVTADLPQGNDLASTKRHGGNKGCRSCLVPKEQLTDFSFDIKLNARYHHITDEKIEELNILVQESASQKTISKYCTKHGLRKHPSILDQLTWNRHLQVPQDAYHAVAGKIQRLMECTFSILKPDGEVAFINYWKNLETPA
;
A
#
# COMPACT_ATOMS: atom_id res chain seq x y z
N MET A 1 -8.66 -10.23 18.44
CA MET A 1 -7.77 -10.14 19.62
C MET A 1 -8.43 -9.23 20.65
N PRO A 2 -8.71 -9.69 21.88
CA PRO A 2 -9.31 -8.90 22.96
C PRO A 2 -8.60 -7.56 23.22
N LEU A 3 -9.34 -6.51 23.62
CA LEU A 3 -8.83 -5.15 23.86
C LEU A 3 -7.63 -5.11 24.82
N GLN A 4 -7.64 -5.96 25.85
CA GLN A 4 -6.55 -6.10 26.81
C GLN A 4 -5.25 -6.60 26.18
N LEU A 5 -5.34 -7.51 25.20
CA LEU A 5 -4.19 -8.03 24.44
C LEU A 5 -3.69 -7.03 23.38
N ARG A 6 -4.58 -6.20 22.81
CA ARG A 6 -4.19 -5.09 21.93
C ARG A 6 -3.42 -4.00 22.67
N LYS A 7 -3.80 -3.68 23.92
CA LYS A 7 -3.06 -2.73 24.79
C LYS A 7 -1.67 -3.25 25.23
N GLN A 8 -1.43 -4.55 25.11
CA GLN A 8 -0.11 -5.15 25.35
C GLN A 8 0.83 -5.05 24.14
N LEU A 9 0.41 -4.47 23.00
CA LEU A 9 1.26 -4.13 21.85
C LEU A 9 2.24 -2.97 22.17
N LYS A 10 2.96 -3.09 23.29
CA LYS A 10 4.16 -2.31 23.65
C LYS A 10 5.35 -2.54 22.70
N ASN A 11 5.15 -3.31 21.62
CA ASN A 11 6.16 -3.62 20.61
C ASN A 11 6.16 -2.60 19.44
N HIS A 12 5.66 -1.38 19.68
CA HIS A 12 5.82 -0.27 18.75
C HIS A 12 7.07 0.50 19.15
N PHE A 13 8.12 0.37 18.34
CA PHE A 13 9.37 1.09 18.53
C PHE A 13 9.50 2.13 17.43
N VAL A 14 9.76 3.38 17.82
CA VAL A 14 10.10 4.42 16.85
C VAL A 14 11.58 4.25 16.51
N LEU A 15 11.87 3.88 15.26
CA LEU A 15 13.25 3.67 14.79
C LEU A 15 13.89 4.94 14.25
N SER A 16 13.10 5.80 13.59
CA SER A 16 13.60 7.02 12.96
C SER A 16 12.49 8.04 12.75
N PHE A 17 12.88 9.29 12.50
CA PHE A 17 12.00 10.38 12.07
C PHE A 17 12.48 10.93 10.73
N MET A 18 11.54 11.25 9.85
CA MET A 18 11.84 11.92 8.59
C MET A 18 11.69 13.43 8.76
N PRO A 19 12.77 14.22 8.70
CA PRO A 19 12.70 15.67 8.77
C PRO A 19 12.00 16.22 7.52
N PHE A 20 11.41 17.40 7.66
CA PHE A 20 10.81 18.08 6.53
C PHE A 20 11.86 18.33 5.43
N GLY A 21 11.54 17.92 4.20
CA GLY A 21 12.44 18.03 3.06
C GLY A 21 13.49 16.91 2.94
N GLY A 22 13.52 15.94 3.86
CA GLY A 22 14.32 14.73 3.72
C GLY A 22 13.82 13.85 2.57
N GLU A 23 14.70 13.03 2.02
CA GLU A 23 14.36 12.01 1.01
C GLU A 23 14.07 10.69 1.75
N PHE A 24 13.03 9.96 1.32
CA PHE A 24 12.54 8.78 2.03
C PHE A 24 13.49 7.59 1.89
N ASP A 25 13.99 7.35 0.67
CA ASP A 25 14.88 6.23 0.38
C ASP A 25 16.22 6.39 1.13
N ASP A 26 16.76 7.60 1.23
CA ASP A 26 17.97 7.93 2.00
C ASP A 26 17.81 7.60 3.49
N MET A 27 16.65 7.92 4.07
CA MET A 27 16.35 7.64 5.47
C MET A 27 16.07 6.16 5.74
N MET A 28 15.46 5.46 4.78
CA MET A 28 15.15 4.04 4.92
C MET A 28 16.33 3.14 4.63
N LYS A 29 17.32 3.61 3.87
CA LYS A 29 18.52 2.84 3.48
C LYS A 29 19.17 2.07 4.64
N PRO A 30 19.56 2.70 5.78
CA PRO A 30 20.19 1.95 6.87
C PRO A 30 19.28 0.88 7.46
N ILE A 31 17.96 1.12 7.55
CA ILE A 31 16.99 0.14 8.06
C ILE A 31 16.87 -1.03 7.08
N VAL A 32 16.80 -0.76 5.78
CA VAL A 32 16.72 -1.77 4.72
C VAL A 32 18.00 -2.62 4.69
N ASP A 33 19.17 -2.02 4.85
CA ASP A 33 20.43 -2.74 4.89
C ASP A 33 20.50 -3.71 6.10
N GLU A 34 20.00 -3.29 7.27
CA GLU A 34 19.88 -4.15 8.46
C GLU A 34 18.88 -5.29 8.25
N ILE A 35 17.70 -5.03 7.68
CA ILE A 35 16.72 -6.09 7.36
C ILE A 35 17.33 -7.09 6.39
N LYS A 36 18.09 -6.63 5.39
CA LYS A 36 18.79 -7.51 4.44
C LYS A 36 19.86 -8.38 5.10
N ASN A 37 20.48 -7.94 6.19
CA ASN A 37 21.35 -8.80 7.01
C ASN A 37 20.52 -9.83 7.78
N LEU A 38 19.41 -9.42 8.37
CA LEU A 38 18.51 -10.30 9.11
C LEU A 38 17.85 -11.37 8.22
N GLU A 39 17.55 -11.06 6.96
CA GLU A 39 17.00 -12.03 5.99
C GLU A 39 17.98 -13.18 5.70
N ARG A 40 19.28 -12.87 5.69
CA ARG A 40 20.36 -13.87 5.53
C ARG A 40 20.65 -14.63 6.83
N GLY A 41 20.23 -14.08 7.95
CA GLY A 41 20.47 -14.61 9.29
C GLY A 41 21.73 -14.07 9.94
N ILE A 42 21.64 -13.83 11.25
CA ILE A 42 22.74 -13.34 12.08
C ILE A 42 22.91 -14.22 13.31
N LEU A 43 24.13 -14.30 13.83
CA LEU A 43 24.39 -14.94 15.12
C LEU A 43 24.22 -13.91 16.24
N ILE A 44 23.28 -14.14 17.15
CA ILE A 44 23.00 -13.27 18.30
C ILE A 44 23.22 -14.04 19.61
N THR A 45 23.64 -13.34 20.68
CA THR A 45 23.72 -13.95 22.01
C THR A 45 22.60 -13.39 22.88
N ILE A 46 21.70 -14.26 23.34
CA ILE A 46 20.60 -13.91 24.25
C ILE A 46 20.77 -14.76 25.50
N ASN A 47 20.88 -14.12 26.67
CA ASN A 47 21.07 -14.79 27.97
C ASN A 47 22.23 -15.80 27.98
N GLY A 48 23.35 -15.46 27.33
CA GLY A 48 24.54 -16.33 27.24
C GLY A 48 24.44 -17.46 26.21
N GLN A 49 23.29 -17.65 25.55
CA GLN A 49 23.11 -18.64 24.49
C GLN A 49 23.29 -18.00 23.11
N LYS A 50 24.13 -18.61 22.26
CA LYS A 50 24.27 -18.23 20.86
C LYS A 50 23.10 -18.80 20.06
N LEU A 51 22.38 -17.94 19.36
CA LEU A 51 21.21 -18.26 18.55
C LEU A 51 21.44 -17.76 17.11
N TRP A 52 20.94 -18.52 16.15
CA TRP A 52 20.82 -18.06 14.77
C TRP A 52 19.47 -17.38 14.59
N LEU A 53 19.46 -16.07 14.36
CA LEU A 53 18.25 -15.27 14.20
C LEU A 53 18.08 -14.90 12.73
N THR A 54 16.90 -15.20 12.18
CA THR A 54 16.45 -14.66 10.89
C THR A 54 15.23 -13.78 11.12
N ALA A 55 15.12 -12.70 10.36
CA ALA A 55 13.93 -11.86 10.32
C ALA A 55 13.77 -11.24 8.94
N ALA A 56 12.54 -10.92 8.57
CA ALA A 56 12.20 -10.32 7.30
C ALA A 56 11.11 -9.26 7.48
N LEU A 57 10.94 -8.41 6.47
CA LEU A 57 9.85 -7.44 6.44
C LEU A 57 8.50 -8.18 6.46
N GLY A 58 7.63 -7.85 7.40
CA GLY A 58 6.31 -8.47 7.54
C GLY A 58 5.21 -7.78 6.74
N VAL A 59 4.94 -6.51 7.05
CA VAL A 59 3.91 -5.70 6.38
C VAL A 59 4.29 -4.22 6.47
N VAL A 60 3.93 -3.44 5.47
CA VAL A 60 4.13 -1.99 5.43
C VAL A 60 2.79 -1.29 5.35
N THR A 61 2.44 -0.60 6.43
CA THR A 61 1.28 0.28 6.48
C THR A 61 1.74 1.69 6.14
N ALA A 62 1.14 2.28 5.12
CA ALA A 62 1.42 3.65 4.71
C ALA A 62 0.11 4.29 4.20
N ASP A 63 0.10 5.61 4.11
CA ASP A 63 -1.02 6.31 3.46
C ASP A 63 -1.15 5.91 1.98
N LEU A 64 -2.26 6.28 1.33
CA LEU A 64 -2.53 5.82 -0.03
C LEU A 64 -1.43 6.23 -1.05
N PRO A 65 -0.95 7.49 -1.08
CA PRO A 65 0.15 7.89 -1.96
C PRO A 65 1.44 7.11 -1.71
N GLN A 66 1.89 7.01 -0.46
CA GLN A 66 3.15 6.36 -0.10
C GLN A 66 3.04 4.84 -0.30
N GLY A 67 1.92 4.23 0.08
CA GLY A 67 1.67 2.80 -0.17
C GLY A 67 1.66 2.44 -1.66
N ASN A 68 1.18 3.34 -2.53
CA ASN A 68 1.28 3.17 -3.97
C ASN A 68 2.72 3.26 -4.47
N ASP A 69 3.48 4.24 -3.97
CA ASP A 69 4.88 4.43 -4.34
C ASP A 69 5.73 3.20 -3.94
N LEU A 70 5.53 2.69 -2.72
CA LEU A 70 6.18 1.49 -2.19
C LEU A 70 5.80 0.24 -2.97
N ALA A 71 4.57 0.15 -3.48
CA ALA A 71 4.14 -0.96 -4.32
C ALA A 71 4.55 -0.82 -5.80
N SER A 72 5.40 0.16 -6.15
CA SER A 72 5.83 0.48 -7.52
C SER A 72 4.67 0.77 -8.49
N THR A 73 3.58 1.30 -7.96
CA THR A 73 2.39 1.69 -8.73
C THR A 73 2.27 3.22 -8.85
N LYS A 74 1.63 3.71 -9.91
CA LYS A 74 1.24 5.12 -9.97
C LYS A 74 0.33 5.45 -8.78
N ARG A 75 0.47 6.66 -8.23
CA ARG A 75 -0.47 7.20 -7.23
C ARG A 75 -1.90 7.24 -7.78
N HIS A 76 -2.88 7.34 -6.88
CA HIS A 76 -4.32 7.38 -7.19
C HIS A 76 -4.72 8.42 -8.27
N GLY A 77 -3.94 9.49 -8.44
CA GLY A 77 -4.12 10.47 -9.50
C GLY A 77 -3.73 10.01 -10.92
N GLY A 78 -3.10 8.84 -11.09
CA GLY A 78 -2.74 8.28 -12.40
C GLY A 78 -3.92 7.62 -13.14
N ASN A 79 -3.80 7.41 -14.46
CA ASN A 79 -4.88 6.78 -15.24
C ASN A 79 -5.23 5.37 -14.71
N LYS A 80 -4.21 4.57 -14.38
CA LYS A 80 -4.31 3.22 -13.80
C LYS A 80 -3.61 3.16 -12.45
N GLY A 81 -4.05 4.00 -11.51
CA GLY A 81 -3.41 4.17 -10.20
C GLY A 81 -3.82 3.16 -9.12
N CYS A 82 -4.70 2.20 -9.42
CA CYS A 82 -5.10 1.18 -8.45
C CYS A 82 -4.05 0.06 -8.35
N ARG A 83 -3.87 -0.49 -7.15
CA ARG A 83 -2.96 -1.61 -6.86
C ARG A 83 -3.60 -2.97 -7.09
N SER A 84 -4.92 -3.05 -7.11
CA SER A 84 -5.66 -4.29 -7.33
C SER A 84 -6.21 -4.43 -8.75
N CYS A 85 -6.57 -3.32 -9.40
CA CYS A 85 -7.15 -3.32 -10.75
C CYS A 85 -6.41 -2.37 -11.70
N LEU A 86 -6.62 -2.57 -13.00
CA LEU A 86 -6.08 -1.71 -14.07
C LEU A 86 -7.16 -0.86 -14.75
N VAL A 87 -8.27 -0.59 -14.05
CA VAL A 87 -9.37 0.25 -14.54
C VAL A 87 -8.81 1.65 -14.87
N PRO A 88 -8.92 2.11 -16.13
CA PRO A 88 -8.55 3.47 -16.48
C PRO A 88 -9.56 4.48 -15.94
N LYS A 89 -9.16 5.75 -15.77
CA LYS A 89 -10.02 6.81 -15.23
C LYS A 89 -11.34 6.97 -16.00
N GLU A 90 -11.27 6.83 -17.31
CA GLU A 90 -12.42 6.93 -18.21
C GLU A 90 -13.46 5.82 -18.03
N GLN A 91 -13.09 4.70 -17.40
CA GLN A 91 -13.97 3.55 -17.16
C GLN A 91 -14.31 3.35 -15.68
N LEU A 92 -13.99 4.31 -14.80
CA LEU A 92 -14.29 4.19 -13.37
C LEU A 92 -15.79 4.08 -13.06
N THR A 93 -16.65 4.52 -13.96
CA THR A 93 -18.13 4.43 -13.86
C THR A 93 -18.72 3.32 -14.71
N ASP A 94 -17.89 2.53 -15.40
CA ASP A 94 -18.35 1.42 -16.24
C ASP A 94 -18.51 0.16 -15.40
N PHE A 95 -19.77 -0.14 -15.05
CA PHE A 95 -20.12 -1.34 -14.29
C PHE A 95 -19.92 -2.64 -15.06
N SER A 96 -19.72 -2.58 -16.38
CA SER A 96 -19.46 -3.75 -17.24
C SER A 96 -17.98 -4.11 -17.34
N PHE A 97 -17.09 -3.29 -16.79
CA PHE A 97 -15.66 -3.55 -16.82
C PHE A 97 -15.32 -4.83 -16.05
N ASP A 98 -14.74 -5.82 -16.74
CA ASP A 98 -14.30 -7.05 -16.11
C ASP A 98 -13.01 -6.81 -15.31
N ILE A 99 -13.19 -6.53 -14.01
CA ILE A 99 -12.09 -6.31 -13.06
C ILE A 99 -11.25 -7.57 -12.90
N LYS A 100 -11.84 -8.77 -12.99
CA LYS A 100 -11.09 -10.02 -12.80
C LYS A 100 -10.17 -10.26 -13.98
N LEU A 101 -10.66 -10.10 -15.19
CA LEU A 101 -9.84 -10.24 -16.40
C LEU A 101 -8.75 -9.16 -16.46
N ASN A 102 -9.04 -7.95 -15.99
CA ASN A 102 -8.13 -6.79 -16.05
C ASN A 102 -7.55 -6.41 -14.68
N ALA A 103 -7.39 -7.39 -13.79
CA ALA A 103 -6.79 -7.14 -12.48
C ALA A 103 -5.28 -6.88 -12.61
N ARG A 104 -4.71 -6.22 -11.59
CA ARG A 104 -3.26 -6.06 -11.49
C ARG A 104 -2.68 -7.32 -10.82
N TYR A 105 -2.49 -8.37 -11.62
CA TYR A 105 -1.86 -9.60 -11.16
C TYR A 105 -0.35 -9.42 -10.92
N HIS A 106 0.15 -10.15 -9.92
CA HIS A 106 1.55 -10.09 -9.50
C HIS A 106 2.52 -10.42 -10.64
N HIS A 107 2.41 -11.62 -11.23
CA HIS A 107 3.30 -12.08 -12.30
C HIS A 107 3.32 -11.10 -13.50
N ILE A 108 2.15 -10.62 -13.94
CA ILE A 108 2.06 -9.63 -15.02
C ILE A 108 2.74 -8.31 -14.63
N THR A 109 2.59 -7.88 -13.38
CA THR A 109 3.21 -6.64 -12.91
C THR A 109 4.73 -6.76 -12.88
N ASP A 110 5.26 -7.89 -12.41
CA ASP A 110 6.70 -8.15 -12.39
C ASP A 110 7.28 -8.17 -13.81
N GLU A 111 6.63 -8.84 -14.76
CA GLU A 111 7.02 -8.82 -16.18
C GLU A 111 7.11 -7.39 -16.72
N LYS A 112 6.15 -6.52 -16.39
CA LYS A 112 6.17 -5.11 -16.83
C LYS A 112 7.21 -4.27 -16.09
N ILE A 113 7.58 -4.63 -14.87
CA ILE A 113 8.70 -3.99 -14.17
C ILE A 113 10.03 -4.41 -14.80
N GLU A 114 10.18 -5.68 -15.19
CA GLU A 114 11.38 -6.17 -15.87
C GLU A 114 11.55 -5.49 -17.24
N GLU A 115 10.48 -5.41 -18.05
CA GLU A 115 10.47 -4.64 -19.30
C GLU A 115 10.86 -3.16 -19.07
N LEU A 116 10.35 -2.54 -18.00
CA LEU A 116 10.72 -1.17 -17.63
C LEU A 116 12.21 -1.05 -17.28
N ASN A 117 12.77 -2.02 -16.54
CA ASN A 117 14.18 -2.04 -16.18
C ASN A 117 15.08 -2.15 -17.41
N ILE A 118 14.70 -2.98 -18.38
CA ILE A 118 15.41 -3.09 -19.68
C ILE A 118 15.40 -1.72 -20.39
N LEU A 119 14.25 -1.06 -20.49
CA LEU A 119 14.16 0.28 -21.10
C LEU A 119 15.07 1.31 -20.42
N VAL A 120 15.20 1.24 -19.09
CA VAL A 120 16.08 2.12 -18.33
C VAL A 120 17.55 1.79 -18.60
N GLN A 121 17.92 0.51 -18.65
CA GLN A 121 19.28 0.04 -18.95
C GLN A 121 19.73 0.43 -20.37
N GLU A 122 18.82 0.35 -21.34
CA GLU A 122 19.04 0.78 -22.72
C GLU A 122 19.06 2.31 -22.91
N SER A 123 19.02 3.07 -21.81
CA SER A 123 19.03 4.55 -21.82
C SER A 123 17.90 5.15 -22.67
N ALA A 124 16.72 4.51 -22.67
CA ALA A 124 15.55 5.04 -23.36
C ALA A 124 15.20 6.46 -22.87
N SER A 125 14.64 7.28 -23.75
CA SER A 125 14.29 8.65 -23.39
C SER A 125 13.32 8.72 -22.21
N GLN A 126 13.44 9.78 -21.40
CA GLN A 126 12.52 10.02 -20.28
C GLN A 126 11.04 10.09 -20.72
N LYS A 127 10.79 10.54 -21.96
CA LYS A 127 9.46 10.55 -22.57
C LYS A 127 8.94 9.13 -22.81
N THR A 128 9.79 8.23 -23.34
CA THR A 128 9.48 6.81 -23.56
C THR A 128 9.14 6.12 -22.25
N ILE A 129 10.00 6.26 -21.24
CA ILE A 129 9.80 5.71 -19.89
C ILE A 129 8.48 6.22 -19.29
N SER A 130 8.25 7.53 -19.35
CA SER A 130 7.02 8.12 -18.80
C SER A 130 5.75 7.61 -19.49
N LYS A 131 5.80 7.40 -20.81
CA LYS A 131 4.69 6.84 -21.59
C LYS A 131 4.42 5.38 -21.20
N TYR A 132 5.48 4.58 -21.05
CA TYR A 132 5.40 3.19 -20.60
C TYR A 132 4.77 3.09 -19.20
N CYS A 133 5.34 3.82 -18.23
CA CYS A 133 4.83 3.87 -16.86
C CYS A 133 3.36 4.31 -16.79
N THR A 134 2.95 5.27 -17.63
CA THR A 134 1.55 5.74 -17.68
C THR A 134 0.61 4.68 -18.25
N LYS A 135 1.03 3.96 -19.29
CA LYS A 135 0.26 2.87 -19.93
C LYS A 135 -0.01 1.71 -18.97
N HIS A 136 0.99 1.35 -18.16
CA HIS A 136 0.95 0.20 -17.25
C HIS A 136 0.65 0.58 -15.78
N GLY A 137 0.50 1.87 -15.49
CA GLY A 137 0.24 2.37 -14.15
C GLY A 137 1.38 2.09 -13.16
N LEU A 138 2.62 2.14 -13.63
CA LEU A 138 3.83 1.85 -12.84
C LEU A 138 4.53 3.14 -12.38
N ARG A 139 5.22 3.05 -11.25
CA ARG A 139 6.17 4.09 -10.82
C ARG A 139 7.40 4.05 -11.72
N LYS A 140 8.07 5.21 -11.89
CA LYS A 140 9.31 5.31 -12.66
C LYS A 140 10.52 4.74 -11.92
N HIS A 141 10.55 4.98 -10.61
CA HIS A 141 11.63 4.54 -9.73
C HIS A 141 11.15 3.33 -8.93
N PRO A 142 11.99 2.31 -8.76
CA PRO A 142 11.69 1.18 -7.89
C PRO A 142 11.55 1.65 -6.44
N SER A 143 10.90 0.82 -5.62
CA SER A 143 10.81 1.05 -4.18
C SER A 143 12.13 0.68 -3.51
N ILE A 144 12.59 1.42 -2.50
CA ILE A 144 13.75 1.00 -1.68
C ILE A 144 13.58 -0.42 -1.11
N LEU A 145 12.34 -0.84 -0.88
CA LEU A 145 11.98 -2.17 -0.39
C LEU A 145 12.22 -3.28 -1.42
N ASP A 146 12.33 -2.98 -2.72
CA ASP A 146 12.64 -3.97 -3.76
C ASP A 146 14.03 -4.62 -3.58
N GLN A 147 14.83 -4.13 -2.63
CA GLN A 147 16.09 -4.75 -2.20
C GLN A 147 15.94 -5.87 -1.18
N LEU A 148 14.74 -6.05 -0.63
CA LEU A 148 14.39 -7.04 0.39
C LEU A 148 13.64 -8.23 -0.21
N THR A 149 13.57 -9.31 0.56
CA THR A 149 12.74 -10.47 0.25
C THR A 149 11.31 -10.16 0.65
N TRP A 150 10.54 -9.58 -0.28
CA TRP A 150 9.18 -9.13 0.00
C TRP A 150 8.24 -9.21 -1.22
N ASN A 151 6.94 -9.16 -0.95
CA ASN A 151 5.86 -9.18 -1.93
C ASN A 151 5.07 -7.87 -1.86
N ARG A 152 5.29 -6.99 -2.84
CA ARG A 152 4.66 -5.67 -2.95
C ARG A 152 3.12 -5.69 -2.97
N HIS A 153 2.52 -6.79 -3.43
CA HIS A 153 1.06 -6.95 -3.53
C HIS A 153 0.41 -7.43 -2.24
N LEU A 154 1.11 -8.28 -1.47
CA LEU A 154 0.59 -8.86 -0.23
C LEU A 154 0.97 -8.04 1.00
N GLN A 155 2.16 -7.45 1.01
CA GLN A 155 2.76 -6.83 2.18
C GLN A 155 2.59 -5.31 2.22
N VAL A 156 1.89 -4.71 1.24
CA VAL A 156 1.43 -3.32 1.33
C VAL A 156 -0.10 -3.29 1.24
N PRO A 157 -0.82 -3.47 2.36
CA PRO A 157 -2.27 -3.45 2.35
C PRO A 157 -2.80 -2.14 1.76
N GLN A 158 -3.96 -2.23 1.11
CA GLN A 158 -4.68 -1.05 0.67
C GLN A 158 -5.48 -0.48 1.83
N ASP A 159 -5.20 0.77 2.16
CA ASP A 159 -6.05 1.52 3.06
C ASP A 159 -7.39 1.78 2.37
N ALA A 160 -8.35 0.91 2.66
CA ALA A 160 -9.70 0.99 2.13
C ALA A 160 -10.37 2.30 2.56
N TYR A 161 -10.05 2.83 3.74
CA TYR A 161 -10.65 4.04 4.30
C TYR A 161 -10.35 5.26 3.42
N HIS A 162 -9.15 5.33 2.84
CA HIS A 162 -8.77 6.42 1.93
C HIS A 162 -9.52 6.41 0.59
N ALA A 163 -9.99 5.25 0.12
CA ALA A 163 -10.80 5.18 -1.12
C ALA A 163 -12.24 5.69 -0.92
N VAL A 164 -12.72 5.66 0.33
CA VAL A 164 -14.06 6.09 0.74
C VAL A 164 -14.08 7.43 1.49
N ALA A 165 -12.92 7.94 1.91
CA ALA A 165 -12.78 9.23 2.56
C ALA A 165 -13.36 10.36 1.69
N GLY A 166 -14.25 11.17 2.27
CA GLY A 166 -15.02 12.21 1.57
C GLY A 166 -16.20 11.69 0.74
N LYS A 167 -16.16 10.45 0.24
CA LYS A 167 -17.31 9.82 -0.44
C LYS A 167 -18.35 9.29 0.54
N ILE A 168 -17.92 8.85 1.73
CA ILE A 168 -18.82 8.42 2.81
C ILE A 168 -19.77 9.55 3.17
N GLN A 169 -19.29 10.79 3.30
CA GLN A 169 -20.17 11.91 3.63
C GLN A 169 -21.30 12.05 2.60
N ARG A 170 -20.95 12.08 1.30
CA ARG A 170 -21.94 12.19 0.22
C ARG A 170 -22.87 10.97 0.15
N LEU A 171 -22.35 9.77 0.37
CA LEU A 171 -23.16 8.55 0.45
C LEU A 171 -24.15 8.63 1.61
N MET A 172 -23.72 9.12 2.78
CA MET A 172 -24.57 9.29 3.95
C MET A 172 -25.64 10.35 3.67
N GLU A 173 -25.28 11.50 3.08
CA GLU A 173 -26.24 12.53 2.68
C GLU A 173 -27.30 11.99 1.70
N CYS A 174 -26.89 11.28 0.65
CA CYS A 174 -27.82 10.63 -0.27
C CYS A 174 -28.69 9.59 0.45
N THR A 175 -28.11 8.81 1.37
CA THR A 175 -28.85 7.80 2.15
C THR A 175 -29.88 8.44 3.06
N PHE A 176 -29.55 9.51 3.79
CA PHE A 176 -30.52 10.23 4.62
C PHE A 176 -31.62 10.87 3.77
N SER A 177 -31.30 11.40 2.59
CA SER A 177 -32.30 12.00 1.70
C SER A 177 -33.41 11.05 1.22
N ILE A 178 -33.18 9.74 1.25
CA ILE A 178 -34.18 8.72 0.87
C ILE A 178 -34.93 8.12 2.07
N LEU A 179 -34.48 8.37 3.29
CA LEU A 179 -35.11 7.85 4.50
C LEU A 179 -36.31 8.70 4.92
N LYS A 180 -37.31 8.05 5.51
CA LYS A 180 -38.37 8.74 6.27
C LYS A 180 -37.81 9.13 7.65
N PRO A 181 -38.41 10.11 8.37
CA PRO A 181 -37.95 10.51 9.69
C PRO A 181 -37.73 9.35 10.67
N ASP A 182 -38.66 8.39 10.74
CA ASP A 182 -38.52 7.21 11.59
C ASP A 182 -37.34 6.31 11.18
N GLY A 183 -37.05 6.25 9.87
CA GLY A 183 -35.91 5.53 9.31
C GLY A 183 -34.58 6.20 9.64
N GLU A 184 -34.52 7.54 9.62
CA GLU A 184 -33.32 8.28 10.05
C GLU A 184 -33.03 8.04 11.54
N VAL A 185 -34.05 8.11 12.39
CA VAL A 185 -33.93 7.83 13.84
C VAL A 185 -33.44 6.40 14.08
N ALA A 186 -34.03 5.42 13.38
CA ALA A 186 -33.61 4.02 13.48
C ALA A 186 -32.15 3.83 13.03
N PHE A 187 -31.75 4.43 11.91
CA PHE A 187 -30.38 4.37 11.41
C PHE A 187 -29.38 4.99 12.39
N ILE A 188 -29.66 6.19 12.91
CA ILE A 188 -28.78 6.86 13.89
C ILE A 188 -28.66 6.03 15.17
N ASN A 189 -29.75 5.45 15.66
CA ASN A 189 -29.73 4.59 16.84
C ASN A 189 -28.90 3.34 16.60
N TYR A 190 -29.01 2.70 15.44
CA TYR A 190 -28.17 1.57 15.08
C TYR A 190 -26.70 1.99 14.97
N TRP A 191 -26.40 3.07 14.24
CA TRP A 191 -25.04 3.56 14.01
C TRP A 191 -24.31 3.90 15.33
N LYS A 192 -24.98 4.58 16.27
CA LYS A 192 -24.41 4.90 17.58
C LYS A 192 -24.06 3.67 18.42
N ASN A 193 -24.79 2.57 18.21
CA ASN A 193 -24.61 1.32 18.94
C ASN A 193 -23.85 0.27 18.11
N LEU A 194 -23.38 0.64 16.92
CA LEU A 194 -22.60 -0.26 16.06
C LEU A 194 -21.26 -0.52 16.74
N GLU A 195 -20.98 -1.76 17.09
CA GLU A 195 -19.68 -2.16 17.60
C GLU A 195 -18.61 -1.89 16.55
N THR A 196 -17.77 -0.87 16.78
CA THR A 196 -16.62 -0.60 15.91
C THR A 196 -15.42 -1.43 16.34
N PRO A 197 -14.65 -1.98 15.39
CA PRO A 197 -13.36 -2.57 15.72
C PRO A 197 -12.42 -1.48 16.26
N ALA A 198 -12.02 -1.60 17.52
CA ALA A 198 -10.94 -0.80 18.11
C ALA A 198 -9.56 -1.23 17.63
#